data_AF-A0A0Q9IXQ4-F1
#
_entry.id   AF-A0A0Q9IXQ4-F1
#
_cell.length_a   1.000
_cell.length_b   1.000
_cell.length_c   1.000
_cell.angle_alpha   90.00
_cell.angle_beta   90.00
_cell.angle_gamma   90.00
#
_symmetry.space_group_name_H-M   'P 1'
#
loop_
_entity.id
_entity.type
_entity.pdbx_description
1 polymer ?
#
loop_
_entity_poly.entity_id
_entity_poly.type
_entity_poly.pdbx_seq_one_letter_code
_entity_poly.pdbx_strand_id
1 'polypeptide(L)'
;MISRKPGITGSTLTRGLVIATIVVAGLASPIDRVVVGIPAWQYLGADAWAAYSRHADLGAGLIVYPVAGIGLALLAIAAAISSSVDRRTPRAARLPIYLAALGAIGVMATTAIAAPIMLSVPNLDDPAAVSDAFNRFTLWGLQIRGAFWAIVFLAGVWALAVLPRNPRSQLQEVADD
;
A
#
# COMPACT_ATOMS: atom_id res chain seq x y z
N MET A 1 27.58 32.07 -16.11
CA MET A 1 26.21 31.55 -16.38
C MET A 1 26.26 30.03 -16.24
N ILE A 2 25.94 29.50 -15.05
CA ILE A 2 26.08 28.06 -14.77
C ILE A 2 24.79 27.37 -15.20
N SER A 3 24.85 26.63 -16.29
CA SER A 3 23.77 25.77 -16.78
C SER A 3 23.51 24.67 -15.75
N ARG A 4 22.42 24.80 -14.97
CA ARG A 4 21.91 23.68 -14.18
C ARG A 4 21.41 22.62 -15.15
N LYS A 5 22.05 21.43 -15.14
CA LYS A 5 21.50 20.22 -15.76
C LYS A 5 20.01 20.11 -15.40
N PRO A 6 19.12 19.67 -16.31
CA PRO A 6 17.72 19.43 -16.00
C PRO A 6 17.63 18.20 -15.09
N GLY A 7 17.99 18.38 -13.82
CA GLY A 7 17.67 17.45 -12.76
C GLY A 7 16.17 17.32 -12.69
N ILE A 8 15.69 16.11 -12.42
CA ILE A 8 14.27 15.79 -12.23
C ILE A 8 13.64 16.91 -11.41
N THR A 9 12.76 17.69 -12.04
CA THR A 9 12.02 18.74 -11.36
C THR A 9 11.25 18.09 -10.21
N GLY A 10 11.30 18.63 -8.98
CA GLY A 10 10.69 18.00 -7.80
C GLY A 10 9.24 17.53 -8.02
N SER A 11 8.46 18.29 -8.80
CA SER A 11 7.10 17.97 -9.18
C SER A 11 6.97 16.69 -10.02
N THR A 12 7.91 16.43 -10.93
CA THR A 12 7.96 15.21 -11.74
C THR A 12 8.31 14.00 -10.88
N LEU A 13 9.23 14.15 -9.91
CA LEU A 13 9.57 13.10 -8.95
C LEU A 13 8.39 12.75 -8.05
N THR A 14 7.77 13.73 -7.40
CA THR A 14 6.60 13.54 -6.53
C THR A 14 5.48 12.82 -7.28
N ARG A 15 5.19 13.23 -8.51
CA ARG A 15 4.17 12.56 -9.34
C ARG A 15 4.54 11.11 -9.64
N GLY A 16 5.80 10.84 -9.99
CA GLY A 16 6.27 9.47 -10.22
C GLY A 16 6.13 8.58 -8.98
N LEU A 17 6.50 9.10 -7.80
CA LEU A 17 6.37 8.39 -6.52
C LEU A 17 4.91 8.12 -6.15
N VAL A 18 4.02 9.09 -6.38
CA VAL A 18 2.57 8.91 -6.17
C VAL A 18 2.02 7.83 -7.10
N ILE A 19 2.39 7.83 -8.39
CA ILE A 19 1.96 6.79 -9.35
C ILE A 19 2.45 5.41 -8.90
N ALA A 20 3.74 5.29 -8.56
CA ALA A 20 4.29 4.03 -8.08
C ALA A 20 3.57 3.55 -6.81
N THR A 21 3.28 4.46 -5.88
CA THR A 21 2.50 4.17 -4.66
C THR A 21 1.12 3.62 -5.00
N ILE A 22 0.38 4.24 -5.95
CA ILE A 22 -0.95 3.78 -6.39
C ILE A 22 -0.87 2.38 -7.00
N VAL A 23 0.11 2.13 -7.87
CA VAL A 23 0.28 0.82 -8.53
C VAL A 23 0.54 -0.27 -7.51
N VAL A 24 1.48 -0.06 -6.59
CA VAL A 24 1.75 -1.02 -5.52
C VAL A 24 0.52 -1.19 -4.63
N ALA A 25 -0.11 -0.10 -4.20
CA ALA A 25 -1.32 -0.11 -3.37
C ALA A 25 -2.46 -0.92 -4.00
N GLY A 26 -2.69 -0.77 -5.31
CA GLY A 26 -3.73 -1.49 -6.02
C GLY A 26 -3.40 -2.97 -6.22
N LEU A 27 -2.19 -3.29 -6.69
CA LEU A 27 -1.81 -4.66 -7.05
C LEU A 27 -1.58 -5.58 -5.85
N ALA A 28 -1.07 -5.05 -4.73
CA ALA A 28 -0.76 -5.82 -3.54
C ALA A 28 -1.81 -5.68 -2.42
N SER A 29 -2.95 -5.04 -2.72
CA SER A 29 -4.06 -4.91 -1.77
C SER A 29 -4.62 -6.27 -1.37
N PRO A 30 -4.96 -6.50 -0.09
CA PRO A 30 -5.61 -7.73 0.37
C PRO A 30 -7.11 -7.80 0.01
N ILE A 31 -7.60 -6.96 -0.93
CA ILE A 31 -9.03 -6.82 -1.23
C ILE A 31 -9.71 -8.14 -1.63
N ASP A 32 -9.05 -8.97 -2.45
CA ASP A 32 -9.55 -10.30 -2.82
C ASP A 32 -9.79 -11.17 -1.58
N ARG A 33 -8.81 -11.20 -0.67
CA ARG A 33 -8.94 -11.93 0.60
C ARG A 33 -10.03 -11.36 1.49
N VAL A 34 -10.21 -10.05 1.51
CA VAL A 34 -11.24 -9.42 2.34
C VAL A 34 -12.64 -9.70 1.82
N VAL A 35 -12.84 -9.59 0.50
CA VAL A 35 -14.16 -9.66 -0.14
C VAL A 35 -14.57 -11.08 -0.47
N VAL A 36 -13.62 -11.92 -0.88
CA VAL A 36 -13.88 -13.29 -1.36
C VAL A 36 -13.34 -14.33 -0.39
N GLY A 37 -12.10 -14.14 0.08
CA GLY A 37 -11.43 -15.11 0.95
C GLY A 37 -12.10 -15.30 2.32
N ILE A 38 -12.30 -14.22 3.08
CA ILE A 38 -12.88 -14.29 4.44
C ILE A 38 -14.26 -14.95 4.43
N PRO A 39 -15.24 -14.55 3.58
CA PRO A 39 -16.54 -15.21 3.57
C PRO A 39 -16.45 -16.71 3.28
N ALA A 40 -15.55 -17.13 2.36
CA ALA A 40 -15.33 -18.53 2.08
C ALA A 40 -14.73 -19.28 3.28
N TRP A 41 -13.72 -18.72 3.96
CA TRP A 41 -13.12 -19.34 5.14
C TRP A 41 -14.04 -19.34 6.36
N GLN A 42 -14.95 -18.38 6.49
CA GLN A 42 -15.98 -18.41 7.53
C GLN A 42 -16.93 -19.60 7.36
N TYR A 43 -17.18 -20.02 6.12
CA TYR A 43 -17.98 -21.22 5.84
C TYR A 43 -17.17 -22.51 5.98
N LEU A 44 -15.93 -22.53 5.48
CA LEU A 44 -15.06 -23.72 5.46
C LEU A 44 -14.38 -24.01 6.81
N GLY A 45 -14.26 -23.01 7.69
CA GLY A 45 -13.62 -23.12 9.00
C GLY A 45 -12.14 -22.71 9.01
N ALA A 46 -11.63 -22.52 10.22
CA ALA A 46 -10.27 -22.00 10.47
C ALA A 46 -9.16 -22.96 10.00
N ASP A 47 -9.41 -24.27 10.00
CA ASP A 47 -8.44 -25.27 9.52
C ASP A 47 -8.18 -25.14 8.02
N ALA A 48 -9.22 -24.86 7.23
CA ALA A 48 -9.07 -24.63 5.79
C ALA A 48 -8.24 -23.36 5.51
N TRP A 49 -8.47 -22.29 6.29
CA TRP A 49 -7.64 -21.09 6.24
C TRP A 49 -6.19 -21.39 6.63
N ALA A 50 -5.95 -22.15 7.71
CA ALA A 50 -4.60 -22.49 8.16
C ALA A 50 -3.85 -23.34 7.13
N ALA A 51 -4.51 -24.34 6.55
CA ALA A 51 -3.94 -25.17 5.49
C ALA A 51 -3.55 -24.34 4.25
N TYR A 52 -4.43 -23.43 3.82
CA TYR A 52 -4.11 -22.48 2.75
C TYR A 52 -2.93 -21.59 3.13
N SER A 53 -2.96 -21.02 4.33
CA SER A 53 -1.95 -20.06 4.80
C SER A 53 -0.55 -20.68 4.89
N ARG A 54 -0.44 -21.94 5.32
CA ARG A 54 0.85 -22.66 5.33
C ARG A 54 1.51 -22.72 3.95
N HIS A 55 0.72 -22.81 2.88
CA HIS A 55 1.24 -22.93 1.51
C HIS A 55 1.34 -21.58 0.80
N ALA A 56 0.34 -20.72 0.94
CA ALA A 56 0.28 -19.43 0.28
C ALA A 56 1.06 -18.37 1.06
N ASP A 57 0.69 -18.15 2.33
CA ASP A 57 1.23 -17.09 3.16
C ASP A 57 2.64 -17.37 3.67
N LEU A 58 2.88 -18.62 4.06
CA LEU A 58 4.17 -19.07 4.59
C LEU A 58 5.05 -19.75 3.54
N GLY A 59 4.54 -19.91 2.32
CA GLY A 59 5.34 -20.21 1.14
C GLY A 59 5.85 -18.92 0.49
N ALA A 60 5.41 -18.65 -0.74
CA ALA A 60 5.83 -17.46 -1.48
C ALA A 60 5.49 -16.14 -0.77
N GLY A 61 4.43 -16.11 0.04
CA GLY A 61 3.99 -14.96 0.81
C GLY A 61 5.05 -14.39 1.77
N LEU A 62 5.98 -15.22 2.27
CA LEU A 62 7.08 -14.77 3.14
C LEU A 62 7.99 -13.75 2.47
N ILE A 63 8.08 -13.77 1.14
CA ILE A 63 8.91 -12.83 0.37
C ILE A 63 8.01 -11.75 -0.24
N VAL A 64 6.92 -12.14 -0.89
CA VAL A 64 6.07 -11.22 -1.66
C VAL A 64 5.44 -10.15 -0.76
N TYR A 65 4.92 -10.52 0.41
CA TYR A 65 4.20 -9.57 1.26
C TYR A 65 5.10 -8.54 1.94
N PRO A 66 6.27 -8.92 2.52
CA PRO A 66 7.19 -7.91 3.07
C PRO A 66 7.72 -6.96 2.01
N VAL A 67 8.07 -7.47 0.82
CA VAL A 67 8.53 -6.62 -0.30
C VAL A 67 7.46 -5.61 -0.69
N ALA A 68 6.21 -6.06 -0.85
CA ALA A 68 5.09 -5.18 -1.18
C ALA A 68 4.81 -4.14 -0.08
N GLY A 69 4.75 -4.57 1.18
CA GLY A 69 4.45 -3.70 2.31
C GLY A 69 5.54 -2.65 2.59
N ILE A 70 6.80 -3.07 2.62
CA ILE A 70 7.95 -2.16 2.82
C ILE A 70 8.10 -1.23 1.61
N GLY A 71 7.98 -1.78 0.39
CA GLY A 71 8.03 -1.00 -0.84
C GLY A 71 6.96 0.09 -0.88
N LEU A 72 5.73 -0.24 -0.50
CA LEU A 72 4.63 0.73 -0.38
C LEU A 72 4.97 1.85 0.61
N ALA A 73 5.46 1.50 1.81
CA ALA A 73 5.81 2.47 2.84
C ALA A 73 6.92 3.41 2.37
N LEU A 74 7.98 2.87 1.77
CA LEU A 74 9.09 3.67 1.24
C LEU A 74 8.62 4.64 0.15
N LEU A 75 7.79 4.18 -0.79
CA LEU A 75 7.28 5.02 -1.88
C LEU A 75 6.37 6.15 -1.35
N ALA A 76 5.43 5.83 -0.46
CA ALA A 76 4.49 6.80 0.09
C ALA A 76 5.20 7.85 0.96
N ILE A 77 6.16 7.43 1.81
CA ILE A 77 6.95 8.34 2.63
C ILE A 77 7.87 9.21 1.76
N ALA A 78 8.51 8.64 0.74
CA ALA A 78 9.32 9.40 -0.21
C ALA A 78 8.49 10.45 -0.96
N ALA A 79 7.24 10.12 -1.35
CA ALA A 79 6.33 11.08 -1.96
C ALA A 79 6.01 12.24 -1.01
N ALA A 80 5.74 11.95 0.26
CA ALA A 80 5.52 12.97 1.29
C ALA A 80 6.74 13.88 1.49
N ILE A 81 7.93 13.30 1.63
CA ILE A 81 9.19 14.05 1.77
C ILE A 81 9.40 14.93 0.53
N SER A 82 9.32 14.36 -0.68
CA SER A 82 9.46 15.08 -1.95
C SER A 82 8.48 16.26 -2.06
N SER A 83 7.21 16.05 -1.67
CA SER A 83 6.17 17.09 -1.70
C SER A 83 6.41 18.24 -0.72
N SER A 84 7.09 17.97 0.40
CA SER A 84 7.36 18.94 1.46
C SER A 84 8.56 19.84 1.14
N VAL A 85 9.55 19.30 0.42
CA VAL A 85 10.74 20.06 -0.01
C VAL A 85 10.49 20.83 -1.31
N ASP A 86 9.57 20.37 -2.17
CA ASP A 86 9.24 21.08 -3.41
C ASP A 86 8.17 22.17 -3.22
N ARG A 87 8.60 23.42 -3.31
CA ARG A 87 7.74 24.62 -3.25
C ARG A 87 6.72 24.71 -4.40
N ARG A 88 6.91 23.95 -5.49
CA ARG A 88 5.98 23.92 -6.64
C ARG A 88 4.82 22.95 -6.43
N THR A 89 4.87 22.09 -5.41
CA THR A 89 3.77 21.18 -5.12
C THR A 89 2.55 21.97 -4.64
N PRO A 90 1.37 21.85 -5.29
CA PRO A 90 0.17 22.54 -4.86
C PRO A 90 -0.20 22.18 -3.42
N ARG A 91 -0.66 23.17 -2.63
CA ARG A 91 -1.11 22.92 -1.26
C ARG A 91 -2.23 21.87 -1.20
N ALA A 92 -3.12 21.87 -2.20
CA ALA A 92 -4.19 20.89 -2.34
C ALA A 92 -3.69 19.44 -2.50
N ALA A 93 -2.47 19.23 -3.03
CA ALA A 93 -1.88 17.90 -3.18
C ALA A 93 -1.22 17.38 -1.90
N ARG A 94 -0.83 18.26 -0.97
CA ARG A 94 -0.07 17.85 0.23
C ARG A 94 -0.89 17.00 1.18
N LEU A 95 -2.15 17.38 1.42
CA LEU A 95 -3.04 16.63 2.30
C LEU A 95 -3.20 15.17 1.85
N PRO A 96 -3.62 14.87 0.60
CA PRO A 96 -3.74 13.49 0.17
C PRO A 96 -2.41 12.72 0.15
N ILE A 97 -1.28 13.38 -0.17
CA ILE A 97 0.04 12.72 -0.08
C ILE A 97 0.37 12.32 1.37
N TYR A 98 0.10 13.19 2.34
CA TYR A 98 0.33 12.87 3.75
C TYR A 98 -0.65 11.82 4.28
N LEU A 99 -1.90 11.82 3.83
CA LEU A 99 -2.85 10.75 4.15
C LEU A 99 -2.39 9.40 3.59
N ALA A 100 -1.84 9.37 2.38
CA ALA A 100 -1.26 8.16 1.81
C ALA A 100 -0.05 7.67 2.63
N ALA A 101 0.85 8.57 3.03
CA ALA A 101 1.98 8.20 3.89
C ALA A 101 1.52 7.68 5.27
N LEU A 102 0.54 8.33 5.90
CA LEU A 102 -0.04 7.89 7.17
C LEU A 102 -0.74 6.52 7.03
N GLY A 103 -1.47 6.31 5.94
CA GLY A 103 -2.06 5.02 5.60
C GLY A 103 -0.99 3.93 5.49
N ALA A 104 0.12 4.20 4.81
CA ALA A 104 1.20 3.23 4.66
C ALA A 104 1.90 2.90 6.00
N ILE A 105 2.03 3.88 6.89
CA ILE A 105 2.46 3.65 8.28
C ILE A 105 1.45 2.75 9.01
N GLY A 106 0.15 2.97 8.83
CA GLY A 106 -0.91 2.10 9.34
C GLY A 106 -0.81 0.65 8.82
N VAL A 107 -0.48 0.46 7.54
CA VAL A 107 -0.19 -0.86 6.96
C VAL A 107 0.98 -1.54 7.68
N MET A 108 2.06 -0.81 7.98
CA MET A 108 3.21 -1.34 8.71
C MET A 108 2.88 -1.68 10.17
N ALA A 109 2.19 -0.79 10.88
CA ALA A 109 1.78 -1.01 12.26
C ALA A 109 0.88 -2.26 12.39
N THR A 110 -0.13 -2.38 11.53
CA THR A 110 -1.01 -3.56 11.51
C THR A 110 -0.28 -4.83 11.09
N THR A 111 0.71 -4.74 10.19
CA THR A 111 1.56 -5.88 9.82
C THR A 111 2.43 -6.34 10.97
N ALA A 112 2.99 -5.42 11.78
CA ALA A 112 3.77 -5.79 12.97
C ALA A 112 2.95 -6.60 14.00
N ILE A 113 1.62 -6.40 14.03
CA ILE A 113 0.69 -7.17 14.87
C ILE A 113 0.27 -8.48 14.19
N ALA A 114 -0.05 -8.43 12.90
CA ALA A 114 -0.60 -9.58 12.16
C ALA A 114 0.46 -10.62 11.78
N ALA A 115 1.70 -10.21 11.51
CA ALA A 115 2.75 -11.12 11.07
C ALA A 115 3.09 -12.20 12.13
N PRO A 116 3.25 -11.88 13.43
CA PRO A 116 3.45 -12.91 14.46
C PRO A 116 2.33 -13.96 14.49
N ILE A 117 1.07 -13.56 14.30
CA ILE A 117 -0.07 -14.48 14.27
C ILE A 117 0.04 -15.45 13.09
N MET A 118 0.39 -14.92 11.90
CA MET A 118 0.55 -15.77 10.71
C MET A 118 1.76 -16.70 10.85
N LEU A 119 2.88 -16.19 11.37
CA LEU A 119 4.10 -16.98 11.57
C LEU A 119 3.94 -18.08 12.63
N SER A 120 2.97 -17.98 13.54
CA SER A 120 2.69 -19.05 14.50
C SER A 120 1.85 -20.19 13.93
N VAL A 121 1.12 -19.99 12.82
CA VAL A 121 0.16 -20.96 12.24
C VAL A 121 0.73 -22.38 12.02
N PRO A 122 1.99 -22.59 11.59
CA PRO A 122 2.54 -23.94 11.43
C PRO A 122 2.66 -24.73 12.73
N ASN A 123 2.70 -24.03 13.86
CA ASN A 123 2.93 -24.61 15.19
C ASN A 123 1.63 -24.74 16.00
N LEU A 124 0.47 -24.51 15.38
CA LEU A 124 -0.84 -24.63 16.03
C LEU A 124 -1.45 -25.99 15.71
N ASP A 125 -1.60 -26.82 16.75
CA ASP A 125 -2.21 -28.15 16.66
C ASP A 125 -3.60 -28.22 17.32
N ASP A 126 -3.93 -27.27 18.19
CA ASP A 126 -5.23 -27.17 18.86
C ASP A 126 -6.25 -26.40 17.99
N PRO A 127 -7.42 -26.99 17.67
CA PRO A 127 -8.47 -26.31 16.92
C PRO A 127 -8.91 -24.96 17.51
N ALA A 128 -8.92 -24.82 18.84
CA ALA A 128 -9.29 -23.55 19.47
C ALA A 128 -8.24 -22.46 19.21
N ALA A 129 -6.96 -22.82 19.27
CA ALA A 129 -5.86 -21.91 18.95
C ALA A 129 -5.84 -21.49 17.47
N VAL A 130 -6.14 -22.42 16.55
CA VAL A 130 -6.26 -22.10 15.11
C VAL A 130 -7.42 -21.13 14.86
N SER A 131 -8.56 -21.33 15.53
CA SER A 131 -9.71 -20.43 15.45
C SER A 131 -9.42 -19.02 15.99
N ASP A 132 -8.74 -18.90 17.13
CA ASP A 132 -8.30 -17.61 17.66
C ASP A 132 -7.35 -16.89 16.69
N ALA A 133 -6.36 -17.60 16.16
CA ALA A 133 -5.42 -17.07 15.18
C ALA A 133 -6.14 -16.57 13.92
N PHE A 134 -7.12 -17.33 13.40
CA PHE A 134 -7.94 -16.93 12.26
C PHE A 134 -8.71 -15.62 12.53
N ASN A 135 -9.40 -15.52 13.66
CA ASN A 135 -10.19 -14.34 14.01
C ASN A 135 -9.32 -13.09 14.17
N ARG A 136 -8.20 -13.22 14.88
CA ARG A 136 -7.27 -12.11 15.11
C ARG A 136 -6.55 -11.69 13.83
N PHE A 137 -6.13 -12.64 13.00
CA PHE A 137 -5.52 -12.34 11.70
C PHE A 137 -6.53 -11.70 10.74
N THR A 138 -7.78 -12.15 10.75
CA THR A 138 -8.87 -11.57 9.96
C THR A 138 -9.06 -10.09 10.32
N LEU A 139 -9.13 -9.77 11.61
CA LEU A 139 -9.26 -8.39 12.07
C LEU A 139 -8.04 -7.53 11.71
N TRP A 140 -6.85 -7.93 12.14
CA TRP A 140 -5.64 -7.11 12.03
C TRP A 140 -4.96 -7.20 10.66
N GLY A 141 -4.81 -8.41 10.14
CA GLY A 141 -4.09 -8.71 8.91
C GLY A 141 -4.90 -8.48 7.64
N LEU A 142 -6.23 -8.48 7.70
CA LEU A 142 -7.08 -8.30 6.53
C LEU A 142 -7.97 -7.06 6.63
N GLN A 143 -8.82 -6.94 7.65
CA GLN A 143 -9.82 -5.86 7.71
C GLN A 143 -9.19 -4.49 8.01
N ILE A 144 -8.55 -4.32 9.17
CA ILE A 144 -7.96 -3.03 9.56
C ILE A 144 -6.81 -2.67 8.61
N ARG A 145 -5.92 -3.63 8.32
CA ARG A 145 -4.83 -3.40 7.36
C ARG A 145 -5.36 -3.08 5.97
N GLY A 146 -6.38 -3.78 5.49
CA GLY A 146 -7.02 -3.53 4.20
C GLY A 146 -7.63 -2.13 4.10
N ALA A 147 -8.22 -1.61 5.18
CA ALA A 147 -8.69 -0.22 5.23
C ALA A 147 -7.53 0.77 5.03
N PHE A 148 -6.37 0.52 5.64
CA PHE A 148 -5.19 1.34 5.40
C PHE A 148 -4.69 1.24 3.96
N TRP A 149 -4.65 0.05 3.35
CA TRP A 149 -4.34 -0.10 1.91
C TRP A 149 -5.29 0.72 1.03
N ALA A 150 -6.60 0.69 1.33
CA ALA A 150 -7.59 1.49 0.62
C ALA A 150 -7.35 2.99 0.80
N ILE A 151 -6.99 3.46 2.01
CA ILE A 151 -6.61 4.85 2.26
C ILE A 151 -5.40 5.24 1.41
N VAL A 152 -4.35 4.41 1.36
CA VAL A 152 -3.16 4.70 0.54
C VAL A 152 -3.53 4.83 -0.94
N PHE A 153 -4.33 3.90 -1.46
CA PHE A 153 -4.76 3.92 -2.85
C PHE A 153 -5.61 5.16 -3.18
N LEU A 154 -6.69 5.39 -2.42
CA LEU A 154 -7.64 6.48 -2.68
C LEU A 154 -7.00 7.85 -2.48
N ALA A 155 -6.19 8.02 -1.44
CA ALA A 155 -5.44 9.26 -1.22
C ALA A 155 -4.37 9.47 -2.29
N GLY A 156 -3.71 8.40 -2.76
CA GLY A 156 -2.80 8.46 -3.90
C GLY A 156 -3.49 8.93 -5.18
N VAL A 157 -4.64 8.36 -5.52
CA VAL A 157 -5.45 8.77 -6.68
C VAL A 157 -5.89 10.23 -6.56
N TRP A 158 -6.34 10.65 -5.37
CA TRP A 158 -6.68 12.04 -5.11
C TRP A 158 -5.47 12.95 -5.31
N ALA A 159 -4.30 12.61 -4.77
CA ALA A 159 -3.07 13.37 -4.98
C ALA A 159 -2.72 13.49 -6.46
N LEU A 160 -2.82 12.39 -7.22
CA LEU A 160 -2.51 12.39 -8.65
C LEU A 160 -3.46 13.28 -9.45
N ALA A 161 -4.74 13.34 -9.09
CA ALA A 161 -5.75 14.16 -9.76
C ALA A 161 -5.49 15.67 -9.60
N VAL A 162 -4.89 16.09 -8.48
CA VAL A 162 -4.60 17.51 -8.19
C VAL A 162 -3.15 17.90 -8.49
N LEU A 163 -2.27 16.93 -8.76
CA LEU A 163 -0.90 17.20 -9.17
C LEU A 163 -0.86 17.72 -10.62
N PRO A 164 -0.06 18.77 -10.93
CA PRO A 164 0.06 19.27 -12.28
C PRO A 164 0.59 18.21 -13.25
N ARG A 165 0.07 18.20 -14.48
CA ARG A 165 0.66 17.43 -15.58
C ARG A 165 1.97 18.07 -16.01
N ASN A 166 2.89 17.28 -16.55
CA ASN A 166 4.24 17.73 -16.90
C ASN A 166 4.18 18.92 -17.90
N PRO A 167 5.01 19.97 -17.77
CA PRO A 167 5.00 21.11 -18.70
C PRO A 167 5.23 20.74 -20.17
N ARG A 168 5.93 19.62 -20.44
CA ARG A 168 6.17 19.13 -21.80
C ARG A 168 4.89 18.73 -22.54
N SER A 169 3.84 18.24 -21.84
CA SER A 169 2.57 17.93 -22.50
C SER A 169 1.80 19.20 -22.86
N GLN A 170 1.93 20.27 -22.05
CA GLN A 170 1.25 21.54 -22.31
C GLN A 170 1.87 22.31 -23.50
N LEU A 171 3.19 22.18 -23.71
CA LEU A 171 3.85 22.80 -24.87
C LEU A 171 3.57 22.07 -26.19
N GLN A 172 3.25 20.77 -26.16
CA GLN A 172 2.83 20.04 -27.36
C GLN A 172 1.36 20.35 -27.70
N GLU A 173 0.49 20.42 -26.70
CA GLU A 173 -0.93 20.77 -26.89
C GLU A 173 -1.12 22.19 -27.47
N VAL A 174 -0.26 23.16 -27.11
CA VAL A 174 -0.26 24.52 -27.68
C VAL A 174 0.43 24.60 -29.06
N ALA A 175 1.26 23.63 -29.43
CA ALA A 175 1.94 23.61 -30.72
C ALA A 175 1.15 22.87 -31.82
N ASP A 176 0.16 22.07 -31.41
CA ASP A 176 -0.72 21.31 -32.30
C ASP A 176 -2.08 22.01 -32.54
N ASP A 177 -2.31 23.18 -31.90
CA ASP A 177 -3.44 24.11 -32.11
C ASP A 177 -3.03 25.32 -32.97
#